data_AF-A0A2D6T3Z6-F1
#
_entry.id   AF-A0A2D6T3Z6-F1
#
_cell.length_a   1.000
_cell.length_b   1.000
_cell.length_c   1.000
_cell.angle_alpha   90.00
_cell.angle_beta   90.00
_cell.angle_gamma   90.00
#
_symmetry.space_group_name_H-M   'P 1'
#
loop_
_entity.id
_entity.type
_entity.pdbx_description
1 polymer ?
#
loop_
_entity_poly.entity_id
_entity_poly.type
_entity_poly.pdbx_seq_one_letter_code
_entity_poly.pdbx_strand_id
1 'polypeptide(L)' 'MRIHEKSQVGVISGFVTAIRDYLKRCSAIRDLRRMSDLQIADIGIERGRIPELVDGLMAHRSRQAHRSQ' A
#
# COMPACT_ATOMS: atom_id res chain seq x y z
N MET A 1 -34.81 -20.90 -8.99
CA MET A 1 -33.39 -21.21 -8.69
C MET A 1 -32.53 -20.38 -9.64
N ARG A 2 -31.98 -19.23 -9.19
CA ARG A 2 -31.13 -18.34 -9.99
C ARG A 2 -29.68 -18.48 -9.54
N ILE A 3 -28.81 -18.86 -10.46
CA ILE A 3 -27.40 -19.16 -10.23
C ILE A 3 -26.64 -17.82 -10.14
N HIS A 4 -25.80 -17.66 -9.12
CA HIS A 4 -25.03 -16.43 -8.87
C HIS A 4 -23.84 -16.31 -9.84
N GLU A 5 -24.03 -15.57 -10.93
CA GLU A 5 -23.03 -15.25 -11.96
C GLU A 5 -22.17 -14.00 -11.60
N LYS A 6 -21.73 -13.85 -10.33
CA LYS A 6 -20.99 -12.65 -9.88
C LYS A 6 -19.63 -12.94 -9.23
N SER A 7 -19.01 -14.09 -9.48
CA SER A 7 -17.82 -14.49 -8.71
C SER A 7 -16.47 -14.28 -9.42
N GLN A 8 -16.42 -14.06 -10.74
CA GLN A 8 -15.14 -13.98 -11.47
C GLN A 8 -14.53 -12.57 -11.53
N VAL A 9 -15.36 -11.52 -11.63
CA VAL A 9 -14.90 -10.13 -11.79
C VAL A 9 -14.26 -9.56 -10.52
N GLY A 10 -14.68 -10.06 -9.35
CA GLY A 10 -14.14 -9.62 -8.05
C GLY A 10 -12.69 -10.07 -7.79
N VAL A 11 -12.31 -11.26 -8.24
CA VAL A 11 -10.97 -11.82 -8.01
C VAL A 11 -9.92 -11.10 -8.84
N ILE A 12 -10.21 -10.83 -10.12
CA ILE A 12 -9.33 -10.08 -11.01
C ILE A 12 -9.15 -8.64 -10.50
N SER A 13 -10.24 -8.01 -10.05
CA SER A 13 -10.19 -6.67 -9.45
C SER A 13 -9.34 -6.63 -8.17
N GLY A 14 -9.48 -7.65 -7.30
CA GLY A 14 -8.65 -7.79 -6.09
C GLY A 14 -7.16 -7.94 -6.42
N PHE A 15 -6.84 -8.75 -7.43
CA PHE A 15 -5.46 -8.97 -7.86
C PHE A 15 -4.83 -7.71 -8.48
N VAL A 16 -5.54 -7.00 -9.35
CA VAL A 16 -5.08 -5.72 -9.93
C VAL A 16 -4.87 -4.67 -8.84
N THR A 17 -5.74 -4.66 -7.81
CA THR A 17 -5.60 -3.76 -6.66
C THR A 17 -4.35 -4.09 -5.84
N ALA A 18 -4.10 -5.38 -5.56
CA ALA A 18 -2.92 -5.83 -4.85
C ALA A 18 -1.61 -5.49 -5.59
N ILE A 19 -1.56 -5.70 -6.91
CA ILE A 19 -0.40 -5.34 -7.75
C ILE A 19 -0.17 -3.82 -7.71
N ARG A 20 -1.24 -3.03 -7.86
CA ARG A 20 -1.14 -1.56 -7.84
C ARG A 20 -0.59 -1.06 -6.51
N ASP A 21 -1.03 -1.64 -5.39
CA ASP A 21 -0.56 -1.25 -4.07
C ASP A 21 0.90 -1.68 -3.84
N TYR A 22 1.30 -2.86 -4.31
CA TYR A 22 2.69 -3.30 -4.29
C TYR A 22 3.61 -2.34 -5.07
N LEU A 23 3.23 -1.95 -6.29
CA LEU A 23 3.99 -1.00 -7.10
C LEU A 23 4.12 0.37 -6.41
N LYS A 24 3.06 0.86 -5.77
CA LYS A 24 3.10 2.10 -4.98
C LYS A 24 4.04 1.99 -3.79
N ARG A 25 4.04 0.86 -3.07
CA ARG A 25 4.99 0.60 -1.97
C ARG A 25 6.43 0.61 -2.48
N CYS A 26 6.72 -0.10 -3.56
CA CYS A 26 8.05 -0.14 -4.15
C CYS A 26 8.54 1.24 -4.60
N SER A 27 7.67 2.07 -5.20
CA SER A 27 8.04 3.45 -5.54
C SER A 27 8.33 4.27 -4.30
N ALA A 28 7.44 4.25 -3.29
CA ALA A 28 7.63 5.00 -2.05
C ALA A 28 8.93 4.60 -1.33
N ILE A 29 9.23 3.29 -1.25
CA ILE A 29 10.48 2.79 -0.67
C ILE A 29 11.68 3.25 -1.50
N ARG A 30 11.60 3.23 -2.83
CA ARG A 30 12.69 3.69 -3.71
C ARG A 30 12.94 5.19 -3.54
N ASP A 31 11.88 5.98 -3.45
CA ASP A 31 11.96 7.44 -3.31
C ASP A 31 12.52 7.81 -1.92
N LEU A 32 12.07 7.12 -0.85
CA LEU A 32 12.66 7.25 0.49
C LEU A 32 14.11 6.77 0.53
N ARG A 33 14.46 5.68 -0.16
CA ARG A 33 15.85 5.21 -0.25
C ARG A 33 16.78 6.18 -0.98
N ARG A 34 16.25 6.98 -1.91
CA ARG A 34 17.00 8.05 -2.60
C ARG A 34 17.25 9.27 -1.71
N MET A 35 16.46 9.51 -0.67
CA MET A 35 16.75 10.53 0.32
C MET A 35 17.99 10.15 1.14
N SER A 36 18.84 11.11 1.49
CA SER A 36 20.03 10.86 2.30
C SER A 36 19.66 10.58 3.76
N ASP A 37 20.52 9.89 4.52
CA ASP A 37 20.22 9.47 5.91
C ASP A 37 19.89 10.67 6.80
N LEU A 38 20.52 11.82 6.53
CA LEU A 38 20.25 13.07 7.22
C LEU A 38 18.84 13.60 6.95
N GLN A 39 18.34 13.48 5.73
CA GLN A 39 16.98 13.93 5.38
C GLN A 39 15.90 13.02 5.97
N ILE A 40 16.18 11.72 6.09
CA ILE A 40 15.26 10.76 6.73
C ILE A 40 15.30 10.95 8.26
N ALA A 41 16.47 11.22 8.83
CA ALA A 41 16.62 11.53 10.24
C ALA A 41 15.93 12.85 10.65
N ASP A 42 15.93 13.86 9.77
CA ASP A 42 15.28 15.17 9.99
C ASP A 42 13.75 15.05 10.18
N ILE A 43 13.12 14.10 9.50
CA ILE A 43 11.70 13.75 9.69
C ILE A 43 11.48 12.73 10.82
N GLY A 44 12.52 12.44 11.61
CA GLY A 44 12.46 11.54 12.77
C GLY A 44 12.29 10.06 12.43
N ILE A 45 12.67 9.64 11.22
CA ILE A 45 12.52 8.26 10.76
C ILE A 45 13.89 7.59 10.69
N GLU A 46 13.96 6.35 11.17
CA GLU A 46 15.13 5.50 10.98
C GLU A 46 15.03 4.75 9.65
N ARG A 47 16.13 4.67 8.90
CA ARG A 47 16.14 4.02 7.57
C ARG A 47 15.69 2.55 7.61
N GLY A 48 15.99 1.85 8.71
CA GLY A 48 15.55 0.47 8.95
C GLY A 48 14.03 0.31 9.14
N ARG A 49 13.34 1.36 9.62
CA ARG A 49 11.90 1.37 9.89
C ARG A 49 11.03 1.70 8.67
N ILE A 50 11.64 2.16 7.57
CA ILE A 50 10.93 2.56 6.34
C ILE A 50 9.96 1.47 5.83
N PRO A 51 10.35 0.18 5.74
CA PRO A 51 9.44 -0.86 5.26
C PRO A 51 8.16 -0.97 6.12
N GLU A 52 8.34 -0.98 7.45
CA GLU A 52 7.26 -1.13 8.42
C GLU A 52 6.30 0.06 8.42
N LEU A 53 6.83 1.28 8.29
CA LEU A 53 6.03 2.51 8.19
C LEU A 53 5.19 2.55 6.91
N VAL A 54 5.78 2.14 5.79
CA VAL A 54 5.09 2.08 4.49
C VAL A 54 3.96 1.05 4.54
N ASP A 55 4.19 -0.13 5.11
CA ASP A 55 3.17 -1.16 5.27
C ASP A 55 2.03 -0.70 6.19
N GLY A 56 2.36 -0.05 7.31
CA GLY A 56 1.38 0.52 8.24
C GLY A 56 0.50 1.58 7.58
N LEU A 57 1.09 2.50 6.80
CA LEU A 57 0.36 3.56 6.10
C LEU A 57 -0.60 3.00 5.04
N MET A 58 -0.16 1.99 4.28
CA MET A 58 -1.01 1.33 3.29
C MET A 58 -2.16 0.56 3.96
N ALA A 59 -1.89 -0.16 5.05
CA ALA A 59 -2.93 -0.82 5.84
C ALA A 59 -3.93 0.18 6.46
N HIS A 60 -3.48 1.38 6.81
CA HIS A 60 -4.37 2.42 7.32
C HIS A 60 -5.25 3.02 6.20
N ARG A 61 -4.68 3.22 5.01
CA ARG A 61 -5.40 3.70 3.82
C ARG A 61 -6.50 2.74 3.37
N SER A 62 -6.22 1.44 3.33
CA SER A 62 -7.24 0.43 2.98
C SER A 62 -8.41 0.45 3.96
N ARG A 63 -8.14 0.64 5.27
CA ARG A 63 -9.18 0.77 6.31
C ARG A 63 -10.01 2.05 6.17
N GLN A 64 -9.39 3.17 5.78
CA GLN A 64 -10.13 4.41 5.52
C GLN A 64 -11.00 4.32 4.28
N ALA A 65 -10.55 3.64 3.21
CA ALA A 65 -11.33 3.45 2.00
C ALA A 65 -12.66 2.68 2.26
N HIS A 66 -12.69 1.81 3.27
CA HIS A 66 -13.90 1.10 3.70
C HIS A 66 -14.82 1.90 4.63
N ARG A 67 -14.37 3.02 5.21
CA ARG A 67 -15.15 3.83 6.14
C ARG A 67 -16.01 4.91 5.43
N SER A 68 -15.78 5.12 4.13
CA SER A 68 -16.44 6.15 3.33
C SER A 68 -17.53 5.61 2.40
N GLN A 69 -18.08 4.42 2.70
CA GLN A 69 -19.23 3.81 2.01
C GLN A 69 -20.38 3.61 3.00
#